data_AF-A0A3D3CRU5-F1
#
_entry.id   AF-A0A3D3CRU5-F1
#
_cell.length_a   1.000
_cell.length_b   1.000
_cell.length_c   1.000
_cell.angle_alpha   90.00
_cell.angle_beta   90.00
_cell.angle_gamma   90.00
#
_symmetry.space_group_name_H-M   'P 1'
#
loop_
_entity.id
_entity.type
_entity.pdbx_description
1 polymer ?
#
loop_
_entity_poly.entity_id
_entity_poly.type
_entity_poly.pdbx_seq_one_letter_code
_entity_poly.pdbx_strand_id
1 'polypeptide(L)' 'MQEYNQNDLLSVMEGYMGENFYKMTFQYEPASPSDAAALNFHLSRKEKLDIANSVNSPLNQDILKNVDDLLNP' A
#
# COMPACT_ATOMS: atom_id res chain seq x y z
N MET A 1 -3.64 14.58 4.29
CA MET A 1 -2.47 15.20 4.96
C MET A 1 -1.44 14.17 5.44
N GLN A 2 -1.84 13.01 5.99
CA GLN A 2 -0.88 11.98 6.44
C GLN A 2 0.04 11.43 5.34
N GLU A 3 -0.46 11.24 4.12
CA GLU A 3 0.38 10.78 3.00
C GLU A 3 1.33 11.84 2.44
N TYR A 4 1.05 13.13 2.67
CA TYR A 4 1.83 14.22 2.06
C TYR A 4 3.29 14.20 2.52
N ASN A 5 3.51 14.10 3.83
CA ASN A 5 4.87 14.04 4.41
C ASN A 5 5.63 12.77 3.98
N GLN A 6 4.94 11.63 3.82
CA GLN A 6 5.59 10.41 3.35
C GLN A 6 5.96 10.51 1.87
N ASN A 7 5.10 11.10 1.05
CA ASN A 7 5.37 11.31 -0.37
C ASN A 7 6.53 12.28 -0.62
N ASP A 8 6.69 13.32 0.19
CA ASP A 8 7.84 14.23 0.10
C ASP A 8 9.15 13.50 0.39
N LEU A 9 9.20 12.69 1.46
CA LEU A 9 10.41 11.91 1.78
C LEU A 9 10.71 10.86 0.71
N LEU A 10 9.69 10.20 0.18
CA LEU A 10 9.85 9.24 -0.92
C LEU A 10 10.40 9.92 -2.18
N SER A 11 9.93 11.12 -2.52
CA SER A 11 10.43 11.90 -3.66
C SER A 11 11.90 12.28 -3.50
N VAL A 12 12.33 12.61 -2.27
CA VAL A 12 13.75 12.88 -1.98
C VAL A 12 14.60 11.60 -2.17
N MET A 13 14.10 10.45 -1.70
CA MET A 13 14.81 9.17 -1.84
C MET A 13 14.91 8.73 -3.31
N GLU A 14 13.84 8.91 -4.09
CA GLU A 14 13.83 8.65 -5.53
C GLU A 14 14.90 9.49 -6.25
N GLY A 15 15.01 10.79 -5.91
CA GLY A 15 16.05 11.67 -6.46
C GLY A 15 17.48 11.25 -6.12
N TYR A 16 17.71 10.55 -4.99
CA TYR A 16 19.03 10.09 -4.59
C TYR A 16 19.40 8.71 -5.14
N MET A 17 18.44 7.79 -5.18
CA MET A 17 18.65 6.38 -5.56
C MET A 17 18.46 6.13 -7.07
N GLY A 18 17.81 7.05 -7.78
CA GLY A 18 17.61 6.98 -9.23
C GLY A 18 16.81 5.75 -9.66
N GLU A 19 17.21 5.13 -10.76
CA GLU A 19 16.49 4.01 -11.40
C GLU A 19 16.43 2.72 -10.56
N ASN A 20 17.19 2.64 -9.46
CA ASN A 20 17.21 1.47 -8.58
C ASN A 20 16.20 1.59 -7.42
N PHE A 21 15.33 2.60 -7.42
CA PHE A 21 14.30 2.79 -6.41
C PHE A 21 12.92 2.47 -6.96
N TYR A 22 12.26 1.50 -6.35
CA TYR A 22 10.93 1.04 -6.76
C TYR A 22 9.92 1.31 -5.65
N LYS A 23 8.87 2.07 -5.97
CA LYS A 23 7.74 2.33 -5.05
C LYS A 23 6.60 1.37 -5.36
N MET A 24 6.20 0.58 -4.37
CA MET A 24 5.08 -0.36 -4.46
C MET A 24 4.07 -0.07 -3.36
N THR A 25 2.80 0.15 -3.74
CA THR A 25 1.77 0.64 -2.82
C THR A 25 0.61 -0.34 -2.72
N PHE A 26 0.54 -1.05 -1.59
CA PHE A 26 -0.60 -1.93 -1.29
C PHE A 26 -1.79 -1.11 -0.81
N GLN A 27 -2.97 -1.40 -1.37
CA GLN A 27 -4.18 -0.68 -1.04
C GLN A 27 -5.16 -1.56 -0.27
N TYR A 28 -5.84 -0.96 0.70
CA TYR A 28 -6.98 -1.55 1.39
C TYR A 28 -8.26 -1.18 0.63
N GLU A 29 -9.03 -2.19 0.23
CA GLU A 29 -10.37 -2.01 -0.33
C GLU A 29 -11.39 -2.51 0.71
N PRO A 30 -12.20 -1.60 1.31
CA PRO A 30 -13.20 -2.02 2.28
C PRO A 30 -14.29 -2.86 1.63
N ALA A 31 -14.69 -3.95 2.30
CA ALA A 31 -15.72 -4.87 1.80
C ALA A 31 -17.12 -4.22 1.66
N SER A 32 -17.35 -3.06 2.29
CA SER A 32 -18.59 -2.28 2.15
C SER A 32 -18.25 -0.79 2.03
N PRO A 33 -18.92 -0.02 1.15
CA PRO A 33 -18.75 1.44 1.05
C PRO A 33 -19.10 2.19 2.34
N SER A 34 -19.95 1.60 3.20
CA SER A 34 -20.28 2.13 4.53
C SER A 34 -19.14 2.02 5.54
N ASP A 35 -18.16 1.15 5.26
CA ASP A 35 -16.98 0.88 6.09
C ASP A 35 -15.77 1.65 5.55
N ALA A 36 -15.97 2.59 4.61
CA ALA A 36 -14.96 3.53 4.17
C ALA A 36 -14.44 4.28 5.39
N ALA A 37 -13.21 3.94 5.77
CA ALA A 37 -12.57 4.25 7.04
C ALA A 37 -13.00 5.61 7.61
N ALA A 38 -13.72 5.57 8.72
CA ALA A 38 -13.74 6.71 9.61
C ALA A 38 -12.28 7.01 9.99
N LEU A 39 -11.93 8.30 10.11
CA LEU A 39 -10.57 8.81 10.31
C LEU A 39 -10.07 8.48 11.72
N ASN A 40 -10.02 7.19 12.02
CA ASN A 40 -9.86 6.59 13.31
C ASN A 40 -8.43 6.08 13.37
N PHE A 41 -7.63 6.60 14.29
CA PHE A 41 -6.27 6.11 14.51
C PHE A 41 -6.22 4.69 15.10
N HIS A 42 -7.38 4.08 15.38
CA HIS A 42 -7.51 2.74 15.95
C HIS A 42 -8.32 1.85 15.01
N LEU A 43 -7.65 0.86 14.44
CA LEU A 43 -8.28 -0.19 13.66
C LEU A 43 -9.04 -1.15 14.60
N SER A 44 -10.31 -1.40 14.28
CA SER A 44 -11.08 -2.49 14.84
C SER A 44 -10.46 -3.84 14.48
N ARG A 45 -10.85 -4.90 15.21
CA ARG A 45 -10.41 -6.26 14.90
C ARG A 45 -10.79 -6.68 13.47
N LYS A 46 -11.97 -6.25 13.00
CA LYS A 46 -12.46 -6.54 11.65
C LYS A 46 -11.57 -5.86 10.60
N GLU A 47 -11.32 -4.55 10.72
CA GLU A 47 -10.46 -3.82 9.78
C GLU A 47 -9.04 -4.39 9.71
N LYS A 48 -8.48 -4.85 10.83
CA LYS A 48 -7.17 -5.54 10.82
C LYS A 48 -7.20 -6.82 9.99
N LEU A 49 -8.26 -7.61 10.09
CA LEU A 49 -8.43 -8.82 9.30
C LEU A 49 -8.67 -8.48 7.82
N ASP A 50 -9.44 -7.44 7.54
CA ASP A 50 -9.74 -7.01 6.17
C ASP A 50 -8.47 -6.46 5.48
N ILE A 51 -7.62 -5.71 6.20
CA ILE A 51 -6.29 -5.29 5.72
C ILE A 51 -5.39 -6.51 5.48
N ALA A 52 -5.36 -7.48 6.38
CA ALA A 52 -4.58 -8.70 6.17
C ALA A 52 -5.05 -9.49 4.94
N ASN A 53 -6.37 -9.53 4.72
CA ASN A 53 -6.97 -10.19 3.57
C ASN A 53 -6.81 -9.38 2.26
N SER A 54 -6.64 -8.06 2.34
CA SER A 54 -6.52 -7.22 1.14
C SER A 54 -5.30 -7.57 0.32
N VAL A 55 -4.28 -8.22 0.89
CA VAL A 55 -3.14 -8.78 0.13
C VAL A 55 -3.58 -9.69 -1.02
N ASN A 56 -4.72 -10.36 -0.88
CA ASN A 56 -5.29 -11.26 -1.88
C ASN A 56 -6.18 -10.54 -2.92
N SER A 57 -6.32 -9.22 -2.83
CA SER A 57 -7.08 -8.47 -3.84
C SER A 57 -6.37 -8.54 -5.19
N PRO A 58 -7.11 -8.51 -6.32
CA PRO A 58 -6.50 -8.53 -7.65
C PRO A 58 -5.42 -7.46 -7.83
N LEU A 59 -5.69 -6.25 -7.34
CA LEU A 59 -4.75 -5.12 -7.40
C LEU A 59 -3.46 -5.40 -6.62
N ASN A 60 -3.55 -5.97 -5.41
CA ASN A 60 -2.36 -6.27 -4.60
C ASN A 60 -1.61 -7.51 -5.10
N GLN A 61 -2.30 -8.46 -5.73
CA GLN A 61 -1.66 -9.60 -6.40
C GLN A 61 -0.85 -9.17 -7.61
N ASP A 62 -1.33 -8.21 -8.42
CA ASP A 62 -0.57 -7.63 -9.52
C ASP A 62 0.71 -6.94 -9.02
N ILE A 63 0.63 -6.24 -7.88
CA ILE A 63 1.80 -5.63 -7.24
C ILE A 63 2.79 -6.70 -6.76
N LEU A 64 2.31 -7.76 -6.11
CA LEU A 64 3.17 -8.86 -5.66
C LEU A 64 3.88 -9.55 -6.83
N LYS A 65 3.20 -9.70 -7.96
CA LYS A 65 3.83 -10.23 -9.17
C LYS A 65 4.96 -9.32 -9.65
N ASN A 66 4.76 -8.01 -9.67
CA ASN A 66 5.82 -7.08 -10.03
C ASN A 66 7.01 -7.15 -9.06
N VAL A 67 6.77 -7.38 -7.76
CA VAL A 67 7.84 -7.64 -6.79
C VAL A 67 8.62 -8.90 -7.17
N ASP A 68 7.92 -9.99 -7.49
CA ASP A 68 8.55 -11.26 -7.84
C ASP A 68 9.39 -11.16 -9.11
N ASP A 69 8.85 -10.53 -10.16
CA ASP A 69 9.54 -10.27 -11.42
C ASP A 69 10.81 -9.40 -11.21
N LEU A 70 10.79 -8.48 -10.24
CA LEU A 70 11.94 -7.64 -9.90
C LEU A 70 13.02 -8.40 -9.13
N LEU A 71 12.63 -9.30 -8.22
CA LEU A 71 13.56 -10.07 -7.38
C LEU A 71 14.13 -11.30 -8.10
N ASN A 72 13.39 -11.84 -9.06
CA ASN A 72 13.73 -13.02 -9.85
C ASN A 72 13.69 -12.70 -11.36
N PRO A 73 14.63 -11.87 -11.87
CA PRO A 73 14.64 -11.41 -13.26
C PRO A 73 14.94 -12.51 -14.30
#